data_AF-A0A6N2K279-F1
#
_entry.id   AF-A0A6N2K279-F1
#
_cell.length_a   1.000
_cell.length_b   1.000
_cell.length_c   1.000
_cell.angle_alpha   90.00
_cell.angle_beta   90.00
_cell.angle_gamma   90.00
#
_symmetry.space_group_name_H-M   'P 1'
#
loop_
_entity.id
_entity.type
_entity.pdbx_description
1 polymer ?
#
loop_
_entity_poly.entity_id
_entity_poly.type
_entity_poly.pdbx_seq_one_letter_code
_entity_poly.pdbx_strand_id
1 'polypeptide(L)'
;MMICSSFILNQTETAGEWTIYPWIHSNCNSLSDSDQLRPVSIPDIHPASAGITEGFSMCGGDFVEVYSDPSHVGVWDAVVTCFFIDTAHNIIEYIEIISRILKDGGVWINLGPLLYHFADMYGQEDEMSIEMSLEDVKRVESANLQQSQHYGSGSLGRHLPAN
;
A
#
# COMPACT_ATOMS: atom_id res chain seq x y z
N MET A 1 -12.87 0.01 -3.55
CA MET A 1 -12.33 0.89 -2.48
C MET A 1 -12.59 2.39 -2.72
N MET A 2 -12.35 2.93 -3.92
CA MET A 2 -12.42 4.39 -4.17
C MET A 2 -13.80 5.05 -3.93
N ILE A 3 -14.90 4.41 -4.33
CA ILE A 3 -16.24 4.96 -4.14
C ILE A 3 -16.59 5.05 -2.64
N CYS A 4 -16.38 3.97 -1.89
CA CYS A 4 -16.68 3.94 -0.46
C CYS A 4 -15.80 4.91 0.34
N SER A 5 -14.51 5.02 0.02
CA SER A 5 -13.61 5.97 0.68
C SER A 5 -14.01 7.42 0.39
N SER A 6 -14.31 7.76 -0.86
CA SER A 6 -14.82 9.10 -1.20
C SER A 6 -16.12 9.43 -0.48
N PHE A 7 -17.04 8.46 -0.39
CA PHE A 7 -18.29 8.62 0.37
C PHE A 7 -18.02 8.90 1.86
N ILE A 8 -17.24 8.04 2.53
CA ILE A 8 -16.96 8.21 3.96
C ILE A 8 -16.21 9.51 4.23
N LEU A 9 -15.16 9.82 3.45
CA LEU A 9 -14.30 10.98 3.68
C LEU A 9 -14.95 12.32 3.34
N ASN A 10 -15.82 12.37 2.32
CA ASN A 10 -16.32 13.63 1.76
C ASN A 10 -17.82 13.86 1.97
N GLN A 11 -18.60 12.84 2.34
CA GLN A 11 -20.07 12.93 2.44
C GLN A 11 -20.62 12.64 3.85
N THR A 12 -19.76 12.28 4.80
CA THR A 12 -20.17 12.09 6.20
C THR A 12 -20.02 13.40 6.97
N GLU A 13 -21.05 13.78 7.74
CA GLU A 13 -21.08 15.00 8.56
C GLU A 13 -20.88 14.73 10.06
N THR A 14 -21.17 13.50 10.52
CA THR A 14 -21.06 13.15 11.96
C THR A 14 -20.55 11.72 12.20
N ALA A 15 -20.05 11.46 13.40
CA ALA A 15 -19.69 10.10 13.81
C ALA A 15 -20.95 9.24 14.01
N GLY A 16 -20.89 7.98 13.57
CA GLY A 16 -21.97 6.99 13.70
C GLY A 16 -23.16 7.24 12.77
N GLU A 17 -23.01 8.08 11.74
CA GLU A 17 -24.09 8.51 10.85
C GLU A 17 -24.76 7.36 10.08
N TRP A 18 -23.98 6.36 9.68
CA TRP A 18 -24.46 5.25 8.84
C TRP A 18 -24.46 3.94 9.62
N THR A 19 -25.50 3.12 9.45
CA THR A 19 -25.55 1.78 10.07
C THR A 19 -25.47 0.70 8.99
N ILE A 20 -24.52 -0.23 9.16
CA ILE A 20 -24.33 -1.39 8.28
C ILE A 20 -24.47 -2.70 9.06
N TYR A 21 -24.68 -3.80 8.34
CA TYR A 21 -24.78 -5.15 8.90
C TYR A 21 -23.74 -6.06 8.23
N PRO A 22 -22.46 -5.95 8.62
CA PRO A 22 -21.36 -6.55 7.85
C PRO A 22 -21.32 -8.08 7.95
N TRP A 23 -22.02 -8.69 8.91
CA TRP A 23 -21.95 -10.13 9.19
C TRP A 23 -23.03 -10.95 8.47
N ILE A 24 -24.03 -10.30 7.83
CA ILE A 24 -25.24 -10.98 7.31
C ILE A 24 -24.94 -12.03 6.24
N HIS A 25 -23.80 -11.94 5.56
CA HIS A 25 -23.40 -12.88 4.52
C HIS A 25 -22.67 -14.12 5.06
N SER A 26 -22.31 -14.15 6.35
CA SER A 26 -21.60 -15.29 6.98
C SER A 26 -22.57 -16.18 7.76
N ASN A 27 -22.83 -17.38 7.23
CA ASN A 27 -23.77 -18.35 7.84
C ASN A 27 -23.09 -19.36 8.78
N CYS A 28 -21.78 -19.25 8.99
CA CYS A 28 -21.01 -20.17 9.82
C CYS A 28 -20.30 -19.44 10.96
N ASN A 29 -19.88 -20.20 11.97
CA ASN A 29 -19.09 -19.72 13.12
C ASN A 29 -19.75 -18.57 13.91
N SER A 30 -21.09 -18.46 13.86
CA SER A 30 -21.88 -17.57 14.72
C SER A 30 -22.40 -18.35 15.93
N LEU A 31 -22.35 -17.74 17.12
CA LEU A 31 -22.93 -18.35 18.33
C LEU A 31 -24.46 -18.23 18.34
N SER A 32 -25.00 -17.17 17.74
CA SER A 32 -26.43 -16.90 17.64
C SER A 32 -26.78 -16.10 16.37
N ASP A 33 -28.05 -16.14 15.95
CA ASP A 33 -28.57 -15.30 14.85
C ASP A 33 -28.37 -13.80 15.11
N SER A 34 -28.36 -13.40 16.39
CA SER A 34 -28.14 -12.00 16.77
C SER A 34 -26.71 -11.53 16.47
N ASP A 35 -25.73 -12.43 16.42
CA ASP A 35 -24.35 -12.10 16.02
C ASP A 35 -24.28 -11.79 14.53
N GLN A 36 -24.96 -12.59 13.71
CA GLN A 36 -25.04 -12.41 12.26
C GLN A 36 -25.80 -11.12 11.88
N LEU A 37 -26.84 -10.78 12.63
CA LEU A 37 -27.67 -9.57 12.40
C LEU A 37 -27.18 -8.35 13.19
N ARG A 38 -26.01 -8.39 13.82
CA ARG A 38 -25.50 -7.29 14.65
C ARG A 38 -25.22 -6.03 13.82
N PRO A 39 -25.83 -4.87 14.13
CA PRO A 39 -25.53 -3.61 13.44
C PRO A 39 -24.18 -3.04 13.87
N VAL A 40 -23.57 -2.27 12.97
CA VAL A 40 -22.36 -1.46 13.23
C VAL A 40 -22.58 -0.06 12.67
N SER A 41 -22.40 0.96 13.52
CA SER A 41 -22.46 2.36 13.10
C SER A 41 -21.08 2.86 12.65
N ILE A 42 -21.03 3.58 11.53
CA ILE A 42 -19.81 4.10 10.90
C ILE A 42 -20.01 5.55 10.40
N PRO A 43 -18.91 6.31 10.22
CA PRO A 43 -17.59 6.08 10.81
C PRO A 43 -17.60 6.37 12.30
N ASP A 44 -16.70 5.76 13.07
CA ASP A 44 -16.53 6.00 14.51
C ASP A 44 -16.05 7.41 14.84
N ILE A 45 -15.37 8.07 13.89
CA ILE A 45 -14.92 9.46 13.96
C ILE A 45 -15.38 10.18 12.69
N HIS A 46 -15.86 11.42 12.84
CA HIS A 46 -16.14 12.28 11.70
C HIS A 46 -14.82 12.65 10.98
N PRO A 47 -14.58 12.25 9.71
CA PRO A 47 -13.26 12.39 9.10
C PRO A 47 -12.73 13.83 9.04
N ALA A 48 -13.59 14.79 8.72
CA ALA A 48 -13.19 16.21 8.68
C ALA A 48 -12.89 16.80 10.08
N SER A 49 -13.21 16.11 11.17
CA SER A 49 -12.80 16.52 12.53
C SER A 49 -11.37 16.14 12.90
N ALA A 50 -10.68 15.32 12.09
CA ALA A 50 -9.34 14.84 12.38
C ALA A 50 -8.25 15.92 12.36
N GLY A 51 -8.59 17.17 12.01
CA GLY A 51 -7.65 18.30 12.01
C GLY A 51 -6.60 18.25 10.89
N ILE A 52 -6.74 17.31 9.93
CA ILE A 52 -5.88 17.25 8.76
C ILE A 52 -6.36 18.31 7.78
N THR A 53 -5.68 19.44 7.77
CA THR A 53 -6.07 20.62 7.00
C THR A 53 -5.36 20.72 5.67
N GLU A 54 -4.18 20.12 5.53
CA GLU A 54 -3.37 20.13 4.31
C GLU A 54 -2.61 18.81 4.14
N GLY A 55 -2.38 18.41 2.89
CA GLY A 55 -1.50 17.29 2.54
C GLY A 55 -2.14 15.90 2.53
N PHE A 56 -3.43 15.74 2.87
CA PHE A 56 -4.13 14.47 2.69
C PHE A 56 -4.75 14.37 1.30
N SER A 57 -4.40 13.32 0.57
CA SER A 57 -4.93 13.02 -0.74
C SER A 57 -5.04 11.51 -0.93
N MET A 58 -5.83 11.10 -1.93
CA MET A 58 -5.87 9.72 -2.39
C MET A 58 -5.66 9.71 -3.91
N CYS A 59 -4.85 8.76 -4.37
CA CYS A 59 -4.64 8.51 -5.79
C CYS A 59 -5.43 7.26 -6.20
N GLY A 60 -6.16 7.34 -7.31
CA GLY A 60 -6.82 6.18 -7.91
C GLY A 60 -6.00 5.66 -9.08
N GLY A 61 -5.60 4.39 -9.02
CA GLY A 61 -4.83 3.73 -10.07
C GLY A 61 -4.12 2.49 -9.54
N ASP A 62 -3.47 1.78 -10.45
CA ASP A 62 -2.53 0.72 -10.07
C ASP A 62 -1.24 1.32 -9.48
N PHE A 63 -0.71 0.71 -8.42
CA PHE A 63 0.47 1.23 -7.72
C PHE A 63 1.70 1.27 -8.62
N VAL A 64 1.92 0.23 -9.42
CA VAL A 64 3.07 0.12 -10.32
C VAL A 64 2.97 1.20 -11.39
N GLU A 65 1.81 1.33 -12.03
CA GLU A 65 1.61 2.30 -13.10
C GLU A 65 1.78 3.75 -12.62
N VAL A 66 1.18 4.10 -11.49
CA VAL A 66 1.20 5.47 -10.96
C VAL A 66 2.60 5.85 -10.49
N TYR A 67 3.25 4.99 -9.68
CA TYR A 67 4.48 5.36 -8.98
C TYR A 67 5.76 5.01 -9.74
N SER A 68 5.67 4.37 -10.92
CA SER A 68 6.80 4.21 -11.83
C SER A 68 7.20 5.50 -12.55
N ASP A 69 6.33 6.52 -12.55
CA ASP A 69 6.59 7.81 -13.18
C ASP A 69 7.88 8.46 -12.61
N PRO A 70 8.79 8.98 -13.46
CA PRO A 70 10.03 9.60 -13.02
C PRO A 70 9.86 10.74 -12.00
N SER A 71 8.70 11.40 -11.96
CA SER A 71 8.41 12.48 -11.00
C SER A 71 8.30 12.00 -9.55
N HIS A 72 8.17 10.69 -9.29
CA HIS A 72 8.11 10.14 -7.94
C HIS A 72 9.46 9.63 -7.39
N VAL A 73 10.51 9.61 -8.22
CA VAL A 73 11.83 9.10 -7.81
C VAL A 73 12.43 9.97 -6.71
N GLY A 74 12.77 9.37 -5.58
CA GLY A 74 13.39 10.09 -4.46
C GLY A 74 12.52 11.20 -3.86
N VAL A 75 11.19 11.05 -3.88
CA VAL A 75 10.25 12.09 -3.42
C VAL A 75 9.65 11.79 -2.05
N TRP A 76 9.49 10.51 -1.69
CA TRP A 76 8.74 10.12 -0.50
C TRP A 76 9.68 9.92 0.69
N ASP A 77 9.36 10.56 1.82
CA ASP A 77 10.12 10.39 3.08
C ASP A 77 9.82 9.03 3.73
N ALA A 78 8.59 8.53 3.56
CA ALA A 78 8.18 7.23 4.05
C ALA A 78 7.16 6.58 3.11
N VAL A 79 7.20 5.26 3.03
CA VAL A 79 6.16 4.43 2.41
C VAL A 79 5.69 3.42 3.46
N VAL A 80 4.38 3.30 3.62
CA VAL A 80 3.77 2.37 4.58
C VAL A 80 2.85 1.42 3.82
N THR A 81 3.12 0.13 3.91
CA THR A 81 2.31 -0.93 3.31
C THR A 81 1.63 -1.74 4.40
N CYS A 82 0.31 -1.90 4.33
CA CYS A 82 -0.49 -2.63 5.31
C CYS A 82 -1.43 -3.59 4.60
N PHE A 83 -1.23 -4.91 4.76
CA PHE A 83 -1.96 -5.96 4.01
C PHE A 83 -1.98 -5.67 2.49
N PHE A 84 -0.80 -5.40 1.92
CA PHE A 84 -0.66 -4.86 0.56
C PHE A 84 0.35 -5.60 -0.31
N ILE A 85 1.54 -5.91 0.19
CA ILE A 85 2.62 -6.43 -0.68
C ILE A 85 2.32 -7.81 -1.28
N ASP A 86 1.41 -8.56 -0.66
CA ASP A 86 0.93 -9.87 -1.12
C ASP A 86 -0.22 -9.77 -2.12
N THR A 87 -0.66 -8.55 -2.47
CA THR A 87 -1.62 -8.31 -3.57
C THR A 87 -0.94 -8.15 -4.93
N ALA A 88 0.38 -8.24 -5.00
CA ALA A 88 1.13 -8.11 -6.25
C ALA A 88 1.13 -9.41 -7.05
N HIS A 89 1.06 -9.32 -8.39
CA HIS A 89 1.47 -10.41 -9.28
C HIS A 89 2.97 -10.68 -9.14
N ASN A 90 3.76 -9.60 -9.08
CA ASN A 90 5.19 -9.64 -8.87
C ASN A 90 5.59 -8.74 -7.69
N ILE A 91 5.80 -9.34 -6.52
CA ILE A 91 6.22 -8.60 -5.32
C ILE A 91 7.56 -7.88 -5.48
N ILE A 92 8.44 -8.35 -6.37
CA ILE A 92 9.74 -7.71 -6.63
C ILE A 92 9.53 -6.32 -7.21
N GLU A 93 8.56 -6.15 -8.11
CA GLU A 93 8.24 -4.86 -8.73
C GLU A 93 7.74 -3.85 -7.69
N TYR A 94 6.93 -4.30 -6.73
CA TYR A 94 6.54 -3.46 -5.60
C TYR A 94 7.76 -3.01 -4.79
N ILE A 95 8.67 -3.92 -4.45
CA ILE A 95 9.88 -3.61 -3.67
C ILE A 95 10.80 -2.63 -4.43
N GLU A 96 10.97 -2.83 -5.74
CA GLU A 96 11.78 -1.94 -6.59
C GLU A 96 11.20 -0.54 -6.66
N ILE A 97 9.88 -0.41 -6.88
CA ILE A 97 9.21 0.89 -6.93
C ILE A 97 9.30 1.59 -5.58
N ILE A 98 8.99 0.89 -4.47
CA ILE A 98 9.10 1.46 -3.12
C ILE A 98 10.52 1.97 -2.88
N SER A 99 11.54 1.17 -3.19
CA SER A 99 12.94 1.57 -3.03
C SER A 99 13.31 2.78 -3.90
N ARG A 100 12.73 2.89 -5.10
CA ARG A 100 13.04 3.96 -6.06
C ARG A 100 12.36 5.29 -5.71
N ILE A 101 11.13 5.24 -5.18
CA ILE A 101 10.36 6.45 -4.87
C ILE A 101 10.77 7.06 -3.52
N LEU A 102 11.40 6.28 -2.65
CA LEU A 102 11.94 6.77 -1.37
C LEU A 102 13.15 7.68 -1.60
N LYS A 103 13.19 8.77 -0.83
CA LYS A 103 14.37 9.63 -0.68
C LYS A 103 15.54 8.86 -0.10
N ASP A 104 16.76 9.38 -0.28
CA ASP A 104 17.92 8.93 0.49
C ASP A 104 17.65 9.08 1.99
N GLY A 105 17.72 7.97 2.73
CA GLY A 105 17.38 7.91 4.15
C GLY A 105 15.88 7.83 4.45
N GLY A 106 15.03 7.74 3.43
CA GLY A 106 13.61 7.45 3.57
C GLY A 106 13.36 6.04 4.10
N VAL A 107 12.17 5.81 4.65
CA VAL A 107 11.85 4.55 5.35
C VAL A 107 10.68 3.82 4.71
N TRP A 108 10.81 2.51 4.54
CA TRP A 108 9.70 1.63 4.23
C TRP A 108 9.27 0.86 5.48
N ILE A 109 7.98 0.93 5.82
CA ILE A 109 7.37 0.18 6.91
C ILE A 109 6.31 -0.77 6.34
N ASN A 110 6.47 -2.07 6.58
CA ASN A 110 5.53 -3.08 6.12
C ASN A 110 4.88 -3.84 7.29
N LEU A 111 3.55 -4.01 7.25
CA LEU A 111 2.80 -4.80 8.20
C LEU A 111 1.71 -5.63 7.49
N GLY A 112 1.85 -6.95 7.47
CA GLY A 112 0.85 -7.82 6.86
C GLY A 112 1.35 -9.26 6.73
N PRO A 113 0.46 -10.17 6.28
CA PRO A 113 0.85 -11.52 5.93
C PRO A 113 1.59 -11.56 4.58
N LEU A 114 1.90 -12.79 4.13
CA LEU A 114 2.28 -13.10 2.76
C LEU A 114 1.26 -14.08 2.18
N LEU A 115 -0.01 -13.65 2.13
CA LEU A 115 -1.11 -14.42 1.55
C LEU A 115 -1.27 -13.99 0.08
N TYR A 116 -0.45 -14.57 -0.78
CA TYR A 116 -0.37 -14.19 -2.20
C TYR A 116 -1.73 -14.33 -2.90
N HIS A 117 -2.27 -13.19 -3.33
CA HIS A 117 -3.64 -13.08 -3.84
C HIS A 117 -3.92 -13.99 -5.04
N PHE A 118 -2.91 -14.16 -5.91
CA PHE A 118 -3.02 -14.87 -7.18
C PHE A 118 -2.54 -16.32 -7.12
N ALA A 119 -2.09 -16.82 -5.96
CA ALA A 119 -1.47 -18.15 -5.84
C ALA A 119 -2.40 -19.32 -6.21
N ASP A 120 -3.71 -19.16 -5.99
CA ASP A 120 -4.71 -20.20 -6.22
C ASP A 120 -5.62 -19.92 -7.44
N MET A 121 -5.29 -18.93 -8.28
CA MET A 121 -6.08 -18.55 -9.45
C MET A 121 -5.79 -19.45 -10.67
N TYR A 122 -6.02 -20.75 -10.50
CA TYR A 122 -5.89 -21.74 -11.57
C TYR A 122 -7.09 -21.67 -12.54
N GLY A 123 -6.95 -20.97 -13.67
CA GLY A 123 -7.91 -21.12 -14.79
C GLY A 123 -8.28 -19.88 -15.59
N GLN A 124 -7.81 -18.70 -15.22
CA GLN A 124 -7.71 -17.57 -16.15
C GLN A 124 -6.31 -17.61 -16.75
N GLU A 125 -6.20 -17.60 -18.08
CA GLU A 125 -4.95 -17.83 -18.82
C GLU A 125 -3.78 -17.01 -18.23
N ASP A 126 -2.77 -17.71 -17.68
CA ASP A 126 -1.44 -17.21 -17.32
C ASP A 126 -1.36 -15.96 -16.41
N GLU A 127 -2.22 -15.82 -15.39
CA GLU A 127 -1.96 -14.83 -14.33
C GLU A 127 -0.74 -15.25 -13.49
N MET A 128 0.41 -14.64 -13.80
CA MET A 128 1.67 -14.84 -13.09
C MET A 128 1.53 -14.41 -11.62
N SER A 129 2.03 -15.26 -10.71
CA SER A 129 2.15 -14.99 -9.28
C SER A 129 3.57 -15.36 -8.82
N ILE A 130 4.32 -14.40 -8.28
CA ILE A 130 5.63 -14.63 -7.68
C ILE A 130 5.48 -14.68 -6.17
N GLU A 131 5.51 -15.91 -5.64
CA GLU A 131 5.25 -16.23 -4.24
C GLU A 131 6.57 -16.40 -3.47
N MET A 132 7.04 -15.34 -2.84
CA MET A 132 8.30 -15.33 -2.12
C MET A 132 8.13 -15.70 -0.65
N SER A 133 9.14 -16.38 -0.09
CA SER A 133 9.24 -16.47 1.37
C SER A 133 9.58 -15.11 1.97
N LEU A 134 9.25 -14.89 3.26
CA LEU A 134 9.67 -13.68 3.97
C LEU A 134 11.20 -13.50 3.96
N GLU A 135 11.95 -14.60 3.99
CA GLU A 135 13.42 -14.54 3.92
C GLU A 135 13.87 -13.97 2.57
N ASP A 136 13.27 -14.42 1.48
CA ASP A 136 13.63 -13.94 0.15
C ASP A 136 13.17 -12.49 -0.09
N VAL A 137 12.00 -12.10 0.41
CA VAL A 137 11.55 -10.69 0.40
C VAL A 137 12.60 -9.78 1.07
N LYS A 138 13.12 -10.19 2.24
CA LYS A 138 14.18 -9.44 2.93
C LYS A 138 15.49 -9.41 2.15
N ARG A 139 15.85 -10.51 1.48
CA ARG A 139 17.06 -10.57 0.65
C ARG A 139 16.98 -9.60 -0.53
N VAL A 140 15.83 -9.53 -1.21
CA VAL A 140 15.60 -8.60 -2.33
C VAL A 140 15.67 -7.15 -1.84
N GLU A 141 14.99 -6.83 -0.74
CA GLU A 141 15.04 -5.50 -0.13
C GLU A 141 16.48 -5.07 0.20
N SER A 142 17.24 -5.96 0.84
CA SER A 142 18.64 -5.68 1.20
C SER A 142 19.55 -5.52 0.00
N ALA A 143 19.29 -6.25 -1.09
CA ALA A 143 20.03 -6.10 -2.36
C ALA A 143 19.76 -4.73 -3.00
N ASN A 144 18.51 -4.27 -2.99
CA ASN A 144 18.13 -2.96 -3.54
C ASN A 144 18.77 -1.81 -2.75
N LEU A 145 18.82 -1.91 -1.42
CA LEU A 145 19.51 -0.92 -0.58
C LEU A 145 21.00 -0.79 -0.91
N GLN A 146 21.70 -1.91 -1.13
CA GLN A 146 23.12 -1.91 -1.49
C GLN A 146 23.36 -1.26 -2.85
N GLN A 147 22.45 -1.50 -3.81
CA GLN A 147 22.53 -0.91 -5.14
C GLN A 147 22.35 0.62 -5.10
N SER A 148 21.38 1.12 -4.32
CA SER A 148 21.17 2.57 -4.14
C SER A 148 22.38 3.27 -3.51
N GLN A 149 23.04 2.65 -2.54
CA GLN A 149 24.26 3.23 -1.94
C GLN A 149 25.42 3.33 -2.95
N HIS A 150 25.55 2.37 -3.87
CA HIS A 150 26.60 2.42 -4.88
C HIS A 150 26.40 3.55 -5.88
N TYR A 151 25.17 3.82 -6.32
CA TYR A 151 24.87 4.91 -7.25
C TYR A 151 24.95 6.31 -6.62
N GLY A 152 24.66 6.46 -5.31
CA GLY A 152 24.77 7.74 -4.59
C GLY A 152 26.20 8.28 -4.45
N SER A 153 27.22 7.42 -4.61
CA SER A 153 28.64 7.82 -4.48
C SER A 153 29.27 8.39 -5.77
N GLY A 154 28.54 8.43 -6.89
CA GLY A 154 29.09 8.74 -8.22
C GLY A 154 29.00 10.18 -8.75
N SER A 155 28.44 11.16 -8.02
CA SER A 155 28.04 12.47 -8.61
C SER A 155 28.74 13.73 -8.09
N LEU A 156 29.97 13.63 -7.55
CA LEU A 156 30.82 14.79 -7.27
C LEU A 156 32.22 14.67 -7.89
N GLY A 157 32.25 14.64 -9.22
CA GLY A 157 33.47 14.71 -10.03
C GLY A 157 33.32 15.66 -11.20
N ARG A 158 32.79 16.87 -11.00
CA ARG A 158 32.85 17.91 -12.03
C ARG A 158 34.30 18.35 -12.20
N HIS A 159 34.96 17.82 -13.23
CA HIS A 159 36.11 18.45 -13.87
C HIS A 159 35.76 19.89 -14.23
N LEU A 160 36.32 20.85 -13.48
CA LEU A 160 36.52 22.20 -13.98
C LEU A 160 37.73 22.15 -14.93
N PRO A 161 37.59 22.51 -16.21
CA PRO A 161 38.76 22.72 -17.05
C PRO A 161 39.52 23.95 -16.55
N ALA A 162 40.82 23.81 -16.36
CA ALA A 162 41.72 24.92 -16.11
C ALA A 162 41.72 25.87 -17.32
N ASN A 163 41.44 27.14 -17.06
CA ASN A 163 41.92 28.30 -17.82
C ASN A 163 42.07 29.46 -16.82
#